data_AF-A0A4Q4LZP0-F1
#
_entry.id   AF-A0A4Q4LZP0-F1
#
_cell.length_a   1.000
_cell.length_b   1.000
_cell.length_c   1.000
_cell.angle_alpha   90.00
_cell.angle_beta   90.00
_cell.angle_gamma   90.00
#
_symmetry.space_group_name_H-M   'P 1'
#
loop_
_entity.id
_entity.type
_entity.pdbx_description
1 polymer ?
#
loop_
_entity_poly.entity_id
_entity_poly.type
_entity_poly.pdbx_seq_one_letter_code
_entity_poly.pdbx_strand_id
1 'polypeptide(L)'
;MASTPTTTAPVKRACDSCHRRKVKCIGEGTAPCKNCVSAGLACTYNAIPQKKGPKGSRAKVLSELRETQRNAQLAAGFPTDLGFDGRTLSSTFARTPGLMPPALVESCIEYFFAHVYPSEPVLHRQRAQEAAVGMDRSTEAYCMVVALCAYVMIQAN
;
A
#
# COMPACT_ATOMS: atom_id res chain seq x y z
N MET A 1 -10.74 -28.17 -2.84
CA MET A 1 -10.32 -26.94 -2.13
C MET A 1 -9.16 -27.31 -1.22
N ALA A 2 -7.94 -26.85 -1.54
CA ALA A 2 -6.74 -27.21 -0.81
C ALA A 2 -6.43 -26.12 0.22
N SER A 3 -6.45 -26.47 1.50
CA SER A 3 -6.07 -25.60 2.62
C SER A 3 -4.65 -25.99 3.05
N THR A 4 -3.67 -25.18 2.69
CA THR A 4 -2.27 -25.30 3.16
C THR A 4 -2.18 -24.97 4.66
N PRO A 5 -1.62 -25.86 5.51
CA PRO A 5 -1.29 -25.49 6.88
C PRO A 5 0.04 -24.73 6.91
N THR A 6 -0.01 -23.47 7.35
CA THR A 6 1.17 -22.66 7.66
C THR A 6 1.84 -23.21 8.91
N THR A 7 2.81 -24.12 8.76
CA THR A 7 3.64 -24.60 9.86
C THR A 7 4.61 -23.49 10.26
N THR A 8 4.24 -22.71 11.27
CA THR A 8 5.20 -21.84 11.98
C THR A 8 6.24 -22.75 12.63
N ALA A 9 7.48 -22.69 12.14
CA ALA A 9 8.58 -23.43 12.73
C ALA A 9 8.64 -23.13 14.25
N PRO A 10 8.79 -24.16 15.10
CA PRO A 10 8.85 -23.95 16.54
C PRO A 10 10.02 -23.02 16.88
N VAL A 11 9.72 -21.88 17.48
CA VAL A 11 10.72 -20.93 17.99
C VAL A 11 11.65 -21.71 18.93
N LYS A 12 12.94 -21.80 18.58
CA LYS A 12 13.95 -22.59 19.31
C LYS A 12 13.93 -22.23 20.80
N ARG A 13 13.57 -23.19 21.66
CA ARG A 13 13.41 -23.01 23.11
C ARG A 13 14.79 -22.95 23.82
N ALA A 14 14.94 -22.04 24.78
CA ALA A 14 16.10 -21.99 25.67
C ALA A 14 16.06 -23.11 26.74
N CYS A 15 17.22 -23.59 27.21
CA CYS A 15 17.30 -24.53 28.33
C CYS A 15 16.82 -23.91 29.64
N ASP A 16 16.47 -24.75 30.62
CA ASP A 16 15.89 -24.33 31.90
C ASP A 16 16.87 -23.42 32.69
N SER A 17 18.16 -23.75 32.69
CA SER A 17 19.21 -22.97 33.37
C SER A 17 19.41 -21.58 32.75
N CYS A 18 19.45 -21.47 31.42
CA CYS A 18 19.54 -20.16 30.74
C CYS A 18 18.25 -19.35 30.90
N HIS A 19 17.09 -19.99 30.84
CA HIS A 19 15.79 -19.34 31.02
C HIS A 19 15.59 -18.80 32.45
N ARG A 20 16.05 -19.54 33.47
CA ARG A 20 16.04 -19.10 34.87
C ARG A 20 16.99 -17.93 35.10
N ARG A 21 18.16 -17.94 34.48
CA ARG A 21 19.20 -16.88 34.56
C ARG A 21 18.95 -15.68 33.65
N LYS A 22 17.92 -15.72 32.78
CA LYS A 22 17.61 -14.67 31.79
C LYS A 22 18.78 -14.33 30.84
N VAL A 23 19.56 -15.34 30.46
CA VAL A 23 20.65 -15.20 29.46
C VAL A 23 20.28 -15.91 28.15
N LYS A 24 20.86 -15.46 27.03
CA LYS A 24 20.70 -16.14 25.73
C LYS A 24 21.21 -17.57 25.82
N CYS A 25 20.40 -18.55 25.43
CA CYS A 25 20.82 -19.95 25.36
C CYS A 25 21.60 -20.18 24.06
N ILE A 26 22.84 -20.68 24.17
CA ILE A 26 23.71 -20.98 23.02
C ILE A 26 23.90 -22.49 22.94
N GLY A 27 22.93 -23.17 22.34
CA GLY A 27 22.90 -24.61 22.17
C GLY A 27 21.54 -24.99 21.65
N GLU A 28 21.40 -25.07 20.32
CA GLU A 28 20.16 -25.07 19.55
C GLU A 28 19.25 -26.30 19.82
N GLY A 29 18.79 -26.47 21.07
CA GLY A 29 18.15 -27.70 21.55
C GLY A 29 19.14 -28.81 21.94
N THR A 30 20.44 -28.60 21.78
CA THR A 30 21.49 -29.54 22.16
C THR A 30 21.86 -29.38 23.64
N ALA A 31 21.75 -30.44 24.43
CA ALA A 31 22.26 -30.48 25.79
C ALA A 31 23.64 -31.16 25.82
N PRO A 32 24.66 -30.58 26.51
CA PRO A 32 24.63 -29.32 27.25
C PRO A 32 24.90 -28.07 26.38
N CYS A 33 24.25 -26.94 26.67
CA CYS A 33 24.52 -25.68 25.97
C CYS A 33 25.81 -25.01 26.46
N LYS A 34 26.46 -24.17 25.63
CA LYS A 34 27.76 -23.54 25.94
C LYS A 34 27.77 -22.78 27.26
N ASN A 35 26.70 -22.04 27.54
CA ASN A 35 26.58 -21.27 28.79
C ASN A 35 26.45 -22.17 30.03
N CYS A 36 25.79 -23.33 29.91
CA CYS A 36 25.71 -24.29 31.01
C CYS A 36 27.05 -24.97 31.24
N VAL A 37 27.78 -25.34 30.18
CA VAL A 37 29.13 -25.91 30.28
C VAL A 37 30.08 -24.94 30.98
N SER A 38 30.14 -23.68 30.53
CA SER A 38 31.01 -22.67 31.13
C SER A 38 30.70 -22.38 32.60
N ALA A 39 29.45 -22.59 33.02
CA ALA A 39 29.00 -22.33 34.38
C ALA A 39 29.00 -23.58 35.27
N GLY A 40 29.36 -24.76 34.73
CA GLY A 40 29.27 -26.03 35.45
C GLY A 40 27.86 -26.39 35.91
N LEU A 41 26.82 -25.95 35.18
CA LEU A 41 25.41 -26.16 35.56
C LEU A 41 24.76 -27.29 34.76
N ALA A 42 23.82 -27.99 35.38
CA ALA A 42 22.95 -28.93 34.69
C ALA A 42 22.14 -28.23 33.59
N CYS A 43 22.16 -28.79 32.38
CA CYS A 43 21.44 -28.28 31.22
C CYS A 43 20.25 -29.18 30.90
N THR A 44 19.04 -28.78 31.31
CA THR A 44 17.80 -29.52 31.08
C THR A 44 16.80 -28.70 30.27
N TYR A 45 15.81 -29.38 29.68
CA TYR A 45 14.69 -28.78 28.95
C TYR A 45 13.34 -29.28 29.48
N ASN A 46 13.30 -29.70 30.74
CA ASN A 46 12.20 -30.44 31.34
C ASN A 46 11.05 -29.53 31.80
N ALA A 47 11.26 -28.22 31.94
CA ALA A 47 10.19 -27.34 32.41
C ALA A 47 9.02 -27.31 31.42
N ILE A 48 7.78 -27.50 31.87
CA ILE A 48 6.62 -27.36 30.98
C ILE A 48 6.27 -25.86 30.92
N PRO A 49 6.23 -25.22 29.73
CA PRO A 49 5.84 -23.82 29.62
C PRO A 49 4.43 -23.64 30.17
N GLN A 50 4.31 -22.91 31.28
CA GLN A 50 3.01 -22.57 31.84
C GLN A 50 2.37 -21.50 30.97
N LYS A 51 1.08 -21.69 30.63
CA LYS A 51 0.30 -20.65 29.95
C LYS A 51 0.31 -19.42 30.86
N LYS A 52 0.82 -18.30 30.36
CA LYS A 52 0.63 -17.01 31.04
C LYS A 52 -0.88 -16.85 31.27
N GLY A 53 -1.25 -16.49 32.50
CA GLY A 53 -2.65 -16.28 32.86
C GLY A 53 -3.35 -15.30 31.91
N PRO A 54 -4.69 -15.25 31.92
CA PRO A 54 -5.44 -14.32 31.09
C PRO A 54 -4.84 -12.92 31.22
N LYS A 55 -4.48 -12.32 30.09
CA LYS A 55 -3.93 -10.96 30.06
C LYS A 55 -4.95 -10.06 30.78
N GLY A 56 -4.53 -9.39 31.86
CA GLY A 56 -5.45 -8.67 32.75
C GLY A 56 -6.30 -7.61 32.03
N SER A 57 -7.36 -7.14 32.68
CA SER A 57 -8.34 -6.18 32.15
C SER A 57 -7.73 -4.96 31.43
N ARG A 58 -6.57 -4.48 31.88
CA ARG A 58 -5.81 -3.40 31.22
C ARG A 58 -5.49 -3.68 29.74
N ALA A 59 -5.21 -4.93 29.37
CA ALA A 59 -4.95 -5.30 27.98
C ALA A 59 -6.20 -5.23 27.12
N LYS A 60 -7.37 -5.56 27.69
CA LYS A 60 -8.68 -5.44 27.02
C LYS A 60 -9.04 -3.97 26.78
N VAL A 61 -8.84 -3.11 27.78
CA VAL A 61 -9.09 -1.67 27.64
C VAL A 61 -8.19 -1.06 26.57
N LEU A 62 -6.92 -1.47 26.49
CA LEU A 62 -6.00 -0.99 25.46
C LEU A 62 -6.37 -1.48 24.05
N SER A 63 -6.87 -2.71 23.88
CA SER A 63 -7.35 -3.17 22.58
C SER A 63 -8.63 -2.43 22.18
N GLU A 64 -9.55 -2.24 23.12
CA GLU A 64 -10.81 -1.54 22.92
C GLU A 64 -10.58 -0.07 22.53
N LEU A 65 -9.68 0.64 23.25
CA LEU A 65 -9.32 2.02 22.91
C LEU A 65 -8.71 2.15 21.50
N ARG A 66 -7.87 1.18 21.10
CA ARG A 66 -7.26 1.15 19.76
C ARG A 66 -8.30 0.89 18.67
N GLU A 67 -9.24 -0.01 18.92
CA GLU A 67 -10.35 -0.27 18.02
C GLU A 67 -11.27 0.95 17.90
N THR A 68 -11.58 1.64 19.00
CA THR A 68 -12.36 2.87 18.96
C THR A 68 -11.65 3.97 18.17
N GLN A 69 -10.34 4.17 18.37
CA GLN A 69 -9.57 5.14 17.59
C GLN A 69 -9.51 4.77 16.10
N ARG A 70 -9.31 3.50 15.76
CA ARG A 70 -9.35 3.02 14.37
C ARG A 70 -10.72 3.23 13.74
N ASN A 71 -11.79 2.95 14.46
CA ASN A 71 -13.15 3.14 13.96
C ASN A 71 -13.50 4.63 13.82
N ALA A 72 -13.01 5.47 14.74
CA ALA A 72 -13.11 6.93 14.63
C ALA A 72 -12.34 7.46 13.41
N GLN A 73 -11.17 6.92 13.08
CA GLN A 73 -10.43 7.28 11.87
C GLN A 73 -11.12 6.83 10.58
N LEU A 74 -11.80 5.68 10.58
CA LEU A 74 -12.59 5.21 9.44
C LEU A 74 -13.92 5.97 9.29
N ALA A 75 -14.54 6.37 10.39
CA ALA A 75 -15.75 7.18 10.42
C ALA A 75 -15.46 8.66 10.09
N ALA A 76 -14.30 9.16 10.50
CA ALA A 76 -13.75 10.44 10.06
C ALA A 76 -13.10 10.29 8.67
N GLY A 77 -13.84 9.70 7.72
CA GLY A 77 -13.42 9.58 6.32
C GLY A 77 -12.79 10.88 5.82
N PHE A 78 -11.93 10.77 4.79
CA PHE A 78 -11.34 11.91 4.07
C PHE A 78 -12.28 13.10 4.12
N PRO A 79 -11.84 14.31 4.53
CA PRO A 79 -12.72 15.47 4.51
C PRO A 79 -13.30 15.54 3.09
N THR A 80 -14.59 15.23 2.96
CA THR A 80 -15.37 15.43 1.74
C THR A 80 -15.65 16.93 1.56
N ASP A 81 -14.69 17.75 2.00
CA ASP A 81 -14.63 19.20 1.87
C ASP A 81 -13.78 19.57 0.64
N LEU A 82 -13.87 18.76 -0.40
CA LEU A 82 -14.15 19.37 -1.70
C LEU A 82 -15.66 19.56 -1.69
N GLY A 83 -16.11 20.73 -1.22
CA GLY A 83 -17.51 21.12 -1.15
C GLY A 83 -18.24 20.82 -2.46
N PHE A 84 -18.84 19.63 -2.51
CA PHE A 84 -19.88 19.31 -3.47
C PHE A 84 -21.17 19.56 -2.71
N ASP A 85 -21.56 20.84 -2.66
CA ASP A 85 -22.94 21.20 -2.35
C ASP A 85 -23.82 20.28 -3.19
N GLY A 86 -24.72 19.55 -2.54
CA GLY A 86 -25.65 18.58 -3.15
C GLY A 86 -26.64 19.19 -4.15
N ARG A 87 -26.27 20.27 -4.85
CA ARG A 87 -26.66 20.46 -6.23
C ARG A 87 -26.17 19.24 -6.97
N THR A 88 -27.11 18.44 -7.47
CA THR A 88 -26.87 17.64 -8.66
C THR A 88 -26.22 18.59 -9.67
N LEU A 89 -24.88 18.61 -9.73
CA LEU A 89 -24.23 19.25 -10.85
C LEU A 89 -24.82 18.49 -12.02
N SER A 90 -25.63 19.17 -12.81
CA SER A 90 -25.79 18.75 -14.17
C SER A 90 -24.34 18.74 -14.67
N SER A 91 -23.72 17.57 -14.70
CA SER A 91 -22.44 17.35 -15.35
C SER A 91 -22.71 17.39 -16.84
N THR A 92 -23.30 18.49 -17.30
CA THR A 92 -23.38 18.86 -18.71
C THR A 92 -21.96 19.24 -19.06
N PHE A 93 -21.19 18.23 -19.42
CA PHE A 93 -19.87 18.40 -19.96
C PHE A 93 -19.94 19.44 -21.09
N ALA A 94 -19.27 20.58 -20.89
CA ALA A 94 -19.21 21.66 -21.85
C ALA A 94 -17.75 21.85 -22.29
N ARG A 95 -17.50 21.72 -23.59
CA ARG A 95 -16.19 22.05 -24.17
C ARG A 95 -15.94 23.54 -23.98
N THR A 96 -14.74 23.90 -23.50
CA THR A 96 -14.34 25.31 -23.35
C THR A 96 -13.83 25.81 -24.70
N PRO A 97 -14.52 26.75 -25.38
CA PRO A 97 -14.07 27.24 -26.67
C PRO A 97 -12.68 27.89 -26.56
N GLY A 98 -11.79 27.56 -27.49
CA GLY A 98 -10.44 28.14 -27.55
C GLY A 98 -9.42 27.57 -26.56
N LEU A 99 -9.81 26.66 -25.66
CA LEU A 99 -8.88 26.05 -24.70
C LEU A 99 -7.84 25.15 -25.39
N MET A 100 -8.22 24.47 -26.47
CA MET A 100 -7.38 23.55 -27.22
C MET A 100 -7.15 24.05 -28.65
N PRO A 101 -6.17 24.97 -28.87
CA PRO A 101 -5.75 25.33 -30.21
C PRO A 101 -5.20 24.10 -30.97
N PRO A 102 -5.50 23.92 -32.26
CA PRO A 102 -5.00 22.76 -33.03
C PRO A 102 -3.48 22.63 -33.00
N ALA A 103 -2.76 23.75 -33.09
CA ALA A 103 -1.30 23.78 -33.02
C ALA A 103 -0.75 23.28 -31.68
N LEU A 104 -1.46 23.53 -30.58
CA LEU A 104 -1.10 23.03 -29.25
C LEU A 104 -1.29 21.52 -29.19
N VAL A 105 -2.43 21.03 -29.67
CA VAL A 105 -2.74 19.59 -29.70
C VAL A 105 -1.69 18.82 -30.50
N GLU A 106 -1.35 19.32 -31.70
CA GLU A 106 -0.33 18.71 -32.56
C GLU A 106 1.04 18.68 -31.88
N SER A 107 1.47 19.79 -31.28
CA SER A 107 2.74 19.89 -30.56
C SER A 107 2.80 18.91 -29.37
N CYS A 108 1.70 18.79 -28.61
CA CYS A 108 1.61 17.86 -27.50
C CYS A 108 1.66 16.39 -27.95
N ILE A 109 0.97 16.03 -29.04
CA ILE A 109 1.00 14.68 -29.59
C ILE A 109 2.42 14.32 -30.05
N GLU A 110 3.08 15.20 -30.80
CA GLU A 110 4.47 14.98 -31.23
C GLU A 110 5.41 14.81 -30.05
N TYR A 111 5.33 15.71 -29.06
CA TYR A 111 6.16 15.63 -27.87
C TYR A 111 5.94 14.34 -27.09
N PHE A 112 4.68 13.92 -26.89
CA PHE A 112 4.36 12.68 -26.19
C PHE A 112 5.05 11.49 -26.85
N PHE A 113 4.91 11.32 -28.18
CA PHE A 113 5.50 10.18 -28.86
C PHE A 113 7.02 10.24 -28.98
N ALA A 114 7.60 11.43 -29.00
CA ALA A 114 9.05 11.60 -29.07
C ALA A 114 9.73 11.40 -27.70
N HIS A 115 9.13 11.86 -26.61
CA HIS A 115 9.81 12.01 -25.32
C HIS A 115 9.17 11.23 -24.16
N VAL A 116 7.87 10.95 -24.21
CA VAL A 116 7.13 10.30 -23.11
C VAL A 116 6.85 8.83 -23.42
N TYR A 117 6.51 8.52 -24.67
CA TYR A 117 6.14 7.18 -25.13
C TYR A 117 7.23 6.11 -24.93
N PRO A 118 8.54 6.37 -25.08
CA PRO A 118 9.57 5.36 -24.86
C PRO A 118 9.57 4.78 -23.43
N SER A 119 9.22 5.59 -22.43
CA SER A 119 9.09 5.14 -21.04
C SER A 119 7.66 4.69 -20.70
N GLU A 120 6.64 5.30 -21.33
CA GLU A 120 5.23 5.08 -21.00
C GLU A 120 4.35 4.87 -22.23
N PRO A 121 4.33 3.66 -22.81
CA PRO A 121 3.56 3.37 -24.02
C PRO A 121 2.08 3.11 -23.71
N VAL A 122 1.36 4.14 -23.23
CA VAL A 122 -0.05 4.04 -22.83
C VAL A 122 -1.02 4.31 -23.99
N LEU A 123 -0.58 5.09 -24.99
CA LEU A 123 -1.43 5.51 -26.12
C LEU A 123 -0.82 5.13 -27.46
N HIS A 124 -1.64 4.70 -28.41
CA HIS A 124 -1.19 4.41 -29.77
C HIS A 124 -1.28 5.67 -30.65
N ARG A 125 -0.25 5.93 -31.47
CA ARG A 125 -0.14 7.15 -32.29
C ARG A 125 -1.35 7.40 -33.17
N GLN A 126 -1.78 6.38 -33.91
CA GLN A 126 -2.95 6.48 -34.77
C GLN A 126 -4.22 6.83 -33.98
N ARG A 127 -4.44 6.22 -32.81
CA ARG A 127 -5.63 6.48 -31.98
C ARG A 127 -5.62 7.89 -31.40
N ALA A 128 -4.45 8.41 -31.02
CA ALA A 128 -4.30 9.78 -30.54
C ALA A 128 -4.62 10.81 -31.65
N GLN A 129 -4.13 10.55 -32.87
CA GLN A 129 -4.40 11.39 -34.04
C GLN A 129 -5.88 11.35 -34.45
N GLU A 130 -6.50 10.16 -34.52
CA GLU A 130 -7.93 10.01 -34.81
C GLU A 130 -8.81 10.74 -33.79
N ALA A 131 -8.47 10.65 -32.50
CA ALA A 131 -9.18 11.36 -31.46
C ALA A 131 -9.01 12.89 -31.56
N ALA A 132 -7.82 13.38 -31.93
CA ALA A 132 -7.60 14.80 -32.17
C ALA A 132 -8.48 15.33 -33.32
N VAL A 133 -8.61 14.58 -34.41
CA VAL A 133 -9.52 14.94 -35.52
C VAL A 133 -10.99 14.87 -35.10
N GLY A 134 -11.35 13.90 -34.25
CA GLY A 134 -12.72 13.65 -33.81
C GLY A 134 -13.19 14.46 -32.59
N MET A 135 -12.34 15.30 -31.99
CA MET A 135 -12.58 15.88 -30.66
C MET A 135 -13.80 16.83 -30.60
N ASP A 136 -14.13 17.50 -31.70
CA ASP A 136 -15.32 18.38 -31.75
C ASP A 136 -16.63 17.59 -31.69
N ARG A 137 -16.60 16.33 -32.14
CA ARG A 137 -17.79 15.47 -32.28
C ARG A 137 -17.95 14.50 -31.12
N SER A 138 -16.87 14.08 -30.48
CA SER A 138 -16.89 13.13 -29.37
C SER A 138 -16.37 13.76 -28.08
N THR A 139 -17.17 13.68 -27.02
CA THR A 139 -16.77 14.12 -25.67
C THR A 139 -15.59 13.29 -25.17
N GLU A 140 -15.61 11.98 -25.41
CA GLU A 140 -14.55 11.07 -25.01
C GLU A 140 -13.22 11.43 -25.70
N ALA A 141 -13.27 11.70 -27.01
CA ALA A 141 -12.10 12.09 -27.78
C ALA A 141 -11.54 13.43 -27.27
N TYR A 142 -12.40 14.42 -27.01
CA TYR A 142 -11.98 15.69 -26.41
C TYR A 142 -11.32 15.50 -25.04
N CYS A 143 -11.94 14.74 -24.14
CA CYS A 143 -11.40 14.50 -22.80
C CYS A 143 -10.03 13.81 -22.86
N MET A 144 -9.88 12.82 -23.75
CA MET A 144 -8.62 12.12 -23.93
C MET A 144 -7.52 13.06 -24.44
N VAL A 145 -7.82 13.87 -25.46
CA VAL A 145 -6.85 14.83 -26.02
C VAL A 145 -6.47 15.91 -25.01
N VAL A 146 -7.43 16.44 -24.24
CA VAL A 146 -7.15 17.42 -23.18
C VAL A 146 -6.28 16.81 -22.09
N ALA A 147 -6.58 15.60 -21.64
CA ALA A 147 -5.79 14.91 -20.63
C ALA A 147 -4.36 14.63 -21.12
N LEU A 148 -4.20 14.21 -22.38
CA LEU A 148 -2.90 14.05 -23.02
C LEU A 148 -2.12 15.36 -23.02
N CYS A 149 -2.72 16.46 -23.48
CA CYS A 149 -2.06 17.76 -23.52
C CYS A 149 -1.66 18.25 -22.12
N ALA A 150 -2.55 18.11 -21.13
CA ALA A 150 -2.25 18.46 -19.75
C ALA A 150 -1.08 17.64 -19.19
N TYR A 151 -1.07 16.32 -19.45
CA TYR A 151 0.00 15.44 -19.02
C TYR A 151 1.36 15.83 -19.63
N VAL A 152 1.36 16.10 -20.94
CA VAL A 152 2.57 16.57 -21.65
C VAL A 152 3.07 17.89 -21.06
N MET A 153 2.19 18.85 -20.75
CA MET A 153 2.60 20.12 -20.14
C MET A 153 3.21 19.93 -18.74
N ILE A 154 2.74 18.95 -17.96
CA ILE A 154 3.32 18.63 -16.64
C ILE A 154 4.72 18.02 -16.81
N GLN A 155 4.90 17.14 -17.80
CA GLN A 155 6.19 16.46 -18.02
C GLN A 155 7.22 17.31 -18.76
N ALA A 156 6.81 18.36 -19.46
CA ALA A 156 7.70 19.26 -20.19
C ALA A 156 8.29 20.39 -19.32
N ASN A 157 7.94 20.46 -18.03
CA ASN A 157 8.33 21.51 -17.09
C ASN A 157 9.22 20.97 -15.97
#